data_AF-A0A1Q3XE81-F1
#
_entry.id   AF-A0A1Q3XE81-F1
#
_cell.length_a   1.000
_cell.length_b   1.000
_cell.length_c   1.000
_cell.angle_alpha   90.00
_cell.angle_beta   90.00
_cell.angle_gamma   90.00
#
_symmetry.space_group_name_H-M   'P 1'
#
loop_
_entity.id
_entity.type
_entity.pdbx_description
1 polymer ?
#
loop_
_entity_poly.entity_id
_entity_poly.type
_entity_poly.pdbx_seq_one_letter_code
_entity_poly.pdbx_strand_id
1 'polypeptide(L)'
;FGQYVETTEPGPRWHLPWPIESREVVNVDQVRTVEIGYRNTVKSKVLKESLMLTDDENIIDLQFAVQYILKDPKEFLFVNRAPEDTVLQVAETAMREIVGKNKMDFVLYEGRADIAARAKVLMQQILDRYKTGISISQVTLQNIQPPEQVQAAFDDAVKAGQDRERLKNEAEAYSNDVVPRARGLASRLKEEAEGYKLSVIANAEGEASRFAQIFAEYQKAPQVTRQRMYLDTMQTVMNNTSKVLVDQKGGNSLLYLPLDKLQQIVSQPYSGAPEVLSQQPAAPAPAPVDARSRDALRSRDREDRP
;
A
#
# COMPACT_ATOMS: atom_id res chain seq x y z
N PHE A 1 27.79 -56.86 -34.73
CA PHE A 1 28.09 -56.42 -33.35
C PHE A 1 27.63 -54.98 -33.20
N GLY A 2 26.95 -54.66 -32.10
CA GLY A 2 26.43 -53.30 -31.83
C GLY A 2 25.05 -52.98 -32.41
N GLN A 3 24.34 -53.95 -32.98
CA GLN A 3 22.94 -53.77 -33.39
C GLN A 3 22.04 -53.99 -32.17
N TYR A 4 21.09 -53.08 -31.98
CA TYR A 4 20.01 -53.24 -30.99
C TYR A 4 19.19 -54.50 -31.29
N VAL A 5 19.02 -55.36 -30.28
CA VAL A 5 18.25 -56.62 -30.39
C VAL A 5 16.86 -56.44 -29.77
N GLU A 6 16.78 -56.15 -28.48
CA GLU A 6 15.51 -56.07 -27.74
C GLU A 6 15.64 -55.15 -26.51
N THR A 7 14.54 -54.51 -26.12
CA THR A 7 14.38 -53.79 -24.85
C THR A 7 13.52 -54.66 -23.95
N THR A 8 14.03 -55.00 -22.76
CA THR A 8 13.31 -55.83 -21.79
C THR A 8 12.91 -55.02 -20.56
N GLU A 9 11.72 -55.31 -20.04
CA GLU A 9 11.22 -54.75 -18.78
C GLU A 9 11.89 -55.41 -17.55
N PRO A 10 11.87 -54.76 -16.37
CA PRO A 10 12.48 -55.27 -15.15
C PRO A 10 12.04 -56.70 -14.80
N GLY A 11 13.01 -57.59 -14.56
CA GLY A 11 12.73 -58.98 -14.17
C GLY A 11 13.89 -59.94 -14.44
N PRO A 12 13.77 -61.23 -14.05
CA PRO A 12 14.75 -62.24 -14.37
C PRO A 12 14.71 -62.55 -15.88
N ARG A 13 15.83 -62.27 -16.56
CA ARG A 13 16.00 -62.48 -18.00
C ARG A 13 17.29 -63.24 -18.27
N TRP A 14 17.30 -64.01 -19.35
CA TRP A 14 18.47 -64.77 -19.80
C TRP A 14 19.15 -63.98 -20.91
N HIS A 15 20.47 -63.83 -20.81
CA HIS A 15 21.31 -63.23 -21.85
C HIS A 15 22.54 -64.10 -22.06
N LEU A 16 23.10 -64.05 -23.27
CA LEU A 16 24.34 -64.75 -23.59
C LEU A 16 25.52 -64.09 -22.85
N PRO A 17 26.56 -64.87 -22.50
CA PRO A 17 27.75 -64.31 -21.89
C PRO A 17 28.55 -63.46 -22.90
N TRP A 18 29.29 -62.50 -22.37
CA TRP A 18 30.25 -61.71 -23.13
C TRP A 18 31.26 -62.64 -23.85
N PRO A 19 31.64 -62.44 -25.13
CA PRO A 19 31.53 -61.21 -25.94
C PRO A 19 30.35 -61.17 -26.93
N ILE A 20 29.37 -62.08 -26.84
CA ILE A 20 28.31 -62.22 -27.85
C ILE A 20 27.18 -61.18 -27.63
N GLU A 21 26.83 -60.94 -26.36
CA GLU A 21 25.76 -60.03 -25.97
C GLU A 21 26.25 -59.11 -24.84
N SER A 22 25.89 -57.82 -24.92
CA SER A 22 26.14 -56.82 -23.90
C SER A 22 24.82 -56.20 -23.46
N ARG A 23 24.61 -56.04 -22.15
CA ARG A 23 23.42 -55.41 -21.59
C ARG A 23 23.77 -54.06 -20.98
N GLU A 24 22.85 -53.11 -21.11
CA GLU A 24 22.92 -51.81 -20.47
C GLU A 24 21.62 -51.59 -19.71
N VAL A 25 21.72 -51.36 -18.40
CA VAL A 25 20.56 -51.17 -17.53
C VAL A 25 20.41 -49.69 -17.26
N VAL A 26 19.25 -49.13 -17.60
CA VAL A 26 18.96 -47.71 -17.41
C VAL A 26 17.69 -47.56 -16.59
N ASN A 27 17.71 -46.64 -15.63
CA ASN A 27 16.53 -46.28 -14.86
C ASN A 27 15.70 -45.24 -15.63
N VAL A 28 14.46 -45.59 -15.95
CA VAL A 28 13.52 -44.73 -16.69
C VAL A 28 12.69 -43.81 -15.79
N ASP A 29 12.41 -44.24 -14.56
CA ASP A 29 11.57 -43.50 -13.60
C ASP A 29 12.37 -42.45 -12.81
N GLN A 30 13.70 -42.54 -12.85
CA GLN A 30 14.56 -41.57 -12.17
C GLN A 30 14.45 -40.20 -12.84
N VAL A 31 13.95 -39.22 -12.09
CA VAL A 31 14.01 -37.80 -12.48
C VAL A 31 15.47 -37.35 -12.44
N ARG A 32 15.97 -36.91 -13.59
CA ARG A 32 17.30 -36.31 -13.74
C ARG A 32 17.14 -34.81 -13.85
N THR A 33 18.09 -34.07 -13.29
CA THR A 33 18.11 -32.61 -13.32
C THR A 33 19.36 -32.14 -14.05
N VAL A 34 19.17 -31.31 -15.08
CA VAL A 34 20.25 -30.53 -15.68
C VAL A 34 20.17 -29.11 -15.12
N GLU A 35 21.27 -28.64 -14.57
CA GLU A 35 21.45 -27.26 -14.11
C GLU A 35 22.09 -26.45 -15.25
N ILE A 36 21.55 -25.27 -15.54
CA ILE A 36 22.07 -24.39 -16.59
C ILE A 36 22.36 -23.01 -15.98
N GLY A 37 23.55 -22.48 -16.24
CA GLY A 37 23.99 -21.18 -15.74
C GLY A 37 24.68 -21.22 -14.38
N TYR A 38 24.76 -22.39 -13.74
CA TYR A 38 25.53 -22.61 -12.52
C TYR A 38 25.99 -24.07 -12.42
N ARG A 39 26.97 -24.34 -11.53
CA ARG A 39 27.49 -25.69 -11.30
C ARG A 39 27.51 -26.01 -9.81
N ASN A 40 26.80 -27.06 -9.39
CA ASN A 40 26.72 -27.59 -8.01
C ASN A 40 26.12 -26.63 -6.97
N THR A 41 26.34 -25.33 -7.10
CA THR A 41 25.86 -24.29 -6.19
C THR A 41 25.49 -23.07 -7.01
N VAL A 42 24.37 -22.46 -6.66
CA VAL A 42 23.82 -21.22 -7.25
C VAL A 42 24.85 -20.07 -7.29
N LYS A 43 25.86 -20.11 -6.39
CA LYS A 43 26.96 -19.13 -6.33
C LYS A 43 28.04 -19.34 -7.40
N SER A 44 28.23 -20.56 -7.90
CA SER A 44 29.22 -20.86 -8.94
C SER A 44 28.60 -20.65 -10.31
N LYS A 45 28.53 -19.38 -10.73
CA LYS A 45 27.89 -18.96 -11.98
C LYS A 45 28.71 -19.33 -13.21
N VAL A 46 28.02 -19.75 -14.28
CA VAL A 46 28.62 -19.97 -15.60
C VAL A 46 28.05 -18.92 -16.55
N LEU A 47 28.73 -17.77 -16.62
CA LEU A 47 28.25 -16.59 -17.35
C LEU A 47 27.93 -16.85 -18.83
N LYS A 48 28.66 -17.77 -19.46
CA LYS A 48 28.44 -18.13 -20.88
C LYS A 48 27.05 -18.75 -21.12
N GLU A 49 26.52 -19.45 -20.13
CA GLU A 49 25.23 -20.16 -20.19
C GLU A 49 24.10 -19.31 -19.60
N SER A 50 24.39 -18.48 -18.60
CA SER A 50 23.38 -17.71 -17.88
C SER A 50 23.05 -16.36 -18.51
N LEU A 51 23.97 -15.75 -19.26
CA LEU A 51 23.73 -14.45 -19.90
C LEU A 51 22.85 -14.59 -21.15
N MET A 52 21.71 -13.89 -21.13
CA MET A 52 20.73 -13.85 -22.21
C MET A 52 20.35 -12.40 -22.54
N LEU A 53 20.00 -12.18 -23.81
CA LEU A 53 19.51 -10.89 -24.31
C LEU A 53 17.99 -10.94 -24.44
N THR A 54 17.31 -9.93 -23.92
CA THR A 54 15.85 -9.77 -24.00
C THR A 54 15.44 -8.98 -25.25
N ASP A 55 14.14 -8.91 -25.54
CA ASP A 55 13.57 -8.19 -26.69
C ASP A 55 13.90 -6.68 -26.68
N ASP A 56 14.04 -6.10 -25.49
CA ASP A 56 14.38 -4.69 -25.25
C ASP A 56 15.89 -4.44 -25.13
N GLU A 57 16.72 -5.30 -25.73
CA GLU A 57 18.19 -5.16 -25.78
C GLU A 57 18.89 -5.16 -24.42
N ASN A 58 18.23 -5.67 -23.38
CA ASN A 58 18.79 -5.77 -22.04
C ASN A 58 19.43 -7.15 -21.82
N ILE A 59 20.55 -7.17 -21.08
CA ILE A 59 21.23 -8.42 -20.72
C ILE A 59 20.75 -8.82 -19.32
N ILE A 60 20.40 -10.09 -19.16
CA ILE A 60 20.02 -10.68 -17.87
C ILE A 60 20.85 -11.93 -17.56
N ASP A 61 21.12 -12.17 -16.27
CA ASP A 61 21.71 -13.39 -15.72
C ASP A 61 20.57 -14.31 -15.26
N LEU A 62 20.34 -15.39 -16.00
CA LEU A 62 19.26 -16.34 -15.78
C LEU A 62 19.82 -17.73 -15.44
N GLN A 63 19.40 -18.24 -14.29
CA GLN A 63 19.73 -19.58 -13.80
C GLN A 63 18.46 -20.42 -13.73
N PHE A 64 18.51 -21.61 -14.30
CA PHE A 64 17.35 -22.49 -14.36
C PHE A 64 17.77 -23.95 -14.32
N ALA A 65 16.84 -24.80 -13.92
CA ALA A 65 17.02 -26.24 -13.90
C ALA A 65 15.90 -26.93 -14.69
N VAL A 66 16.30 -27.91 -15.50
CA VAL A 66 15.40 -28.73 -16.31
C VAL A 66 15.37 -30.13 -15.71
N GLN A 67 14.20 -30.57 -15.31
CA GLN A 67 13.94 -31.91 -14.82
C GLN A 67 13.32 -32.75 -15.93
N TYR A 68 13.88 -33.93 -16.17
CA TYR A 68 13.45 -34.83 -17.23
C TYR A 68 13.47 -36.29 -16.77
N ILE A 69 12.68 -37.10 -17.47
CA ILE A 69 12.64 -38.56 -17.35
C ILE A 69 12.89 -39.18 -18.72
N LEU A 70 13.26 -40.47 -18.73
CA LEU A 70 13.49 -41.19 -19.98
C LEU A 70 12.16 -41.77 -20.46
N LYS A 71 11.79 -41.44 -21.70
CA LYS A 71 10.60 -41.94 -22.38
C LYS A 71 10.89 -43.23 -23.14
N ASP A 72 11.99 -43.25 -23.89
CA ASP A 72 12.44 -44.45 -24.62
C ASP A 72 13.94 -44.68 -24.39
N PRO A 73 14.32 -45.73 -23.64
CA PRO A 73 15.73 -46.04 -23.38
C PRO A 73 16.50 -46.45 -24.63
N LYS A 74 15.83 -46.96 -25.67
CA LYS A 74 16.47 -47.33 -26.93
C LYS A 74 16.95 -46.08 -27.67
N GLU A 75 16.08 -45.09 -27.80
CA GLU A 75 16.43 -43.82 -28.44
C GLU A 75 17.54 -43.10 -27.67
N PHE A 76 17.45 -43.10 -26.34
CA PHE A 76 18.43 -42.47 -25.47
C PHE A 76 19.85 -43.05 -25.62
N LEU A 77 19.99 -44.38 -25.70
CA LEU A 77 21.30 -45.04 -25.75
C LEU A 77 21.88 -45.14 -27.16
N PHE A 78 21.04 -45.36 -28.18
CA PHE A 78 21.51 -45.80 -29.50
C PHE A 78 21.38 -44.75 -30.61
N VAL A 79 20.58 -43.70 -30.43
CA VAL A 79 20.41 -42.67 -31.46
C VAL A 79 21.45 -41.57 -31.30
N ASN A 80 21.61 -41.04 -30.08
CA ASN A 80 22.53 -39.95 -29.79
C ASN A 80 23.72 -40.40 -28.93
N ARG A 81 24.92 -39.92 -29.29
CA ARG A 81 26.16 -40.24 -28.58
C ARG A 81 26.22 -39.67 -27.16
N ALA A 82 25.68 -38.47 -26.96
CA ALA A 82 25.68 -37.75 -25.69
C ALA A 82 24.32 -37.05 -25.49
N PRO A 83 23.28 -37.79 -25.09
CA PRO A 83 21.94 -37.25 -24.94
C PRO A 83 21.84 -36.19 -23.84
N GLU A 84 22.65 -36.30 -22.78
CA GLU A 84 22.67 -35.34 -21.66
C GLU A 84 23.21 -33.97 -22.08
N ASP A 85 24.31 -33.92 -22.83
CA ASP A 85 24.84 -32.67 -23.41
C ASP A 85 23.84 -32.05 -24.40
N THR A 86 23.07 -32.90 -25.11
CA THR A 86 22.03 -32.44 -26.03
C THR A 86 20.92 -31.71 -25.27
N VAL A 87 20.51 -32.21 -24.10
CA VAL A 87 19.50 -31.53 -23.26
C VAL A 87 19.99 -30.15 -22.85
N LEU A 88 21.26 -30.02 -22.43
CA LEU A 88 21.84 -28.73 -22.06
C LEU A 88 21.79 -27.73 -23.22
N GLN A 89 22.23 -28.12 -24.41
CA GLN A 89 22.24 -27.25 -25.59
C GLN A 89 20.83 -26.85 -26.04
N VAL A 90 19.88 -27.79 -25.99
CA VAL A 90 18.47 -27.54 -26.31
C VAL A 90 17.85 -26.60 -25.28
N ALA A 91 18.17 -26.79 -24.01
CA ALA A 91 17.71 -25.94 -22.92
C ALA A 91 18.22 -24.49 -23.06
N GLU A 92 19.51 -24.31 -23.33
CA GLU A 92 20.11 -22.99 -23.59
C GLU A 92 19.43 -22.33 -24.80
N THR A 93 19.26 -23.06 -25.89
CA THR A 93 18.66 -22.53 -27.14
C THR A 93 17.21 -22.13 -26.95
N ALA A 94 16.39 -23.01 -26.37
CA ALA A 94 14.97 -22.76 -26.17
C ALA A 94 14.74 -21.61 -25.18
N MET A 95 15.48 -21.56 -24.07
CA MET A 95 15.37 -20.46 -23.13
C MET A 95 15.82 -19.13 -23.77
N ARG A 96 16.92 -19.13 -24.53
CA ARG A 96 17.41 -17.93 -25.22
C ARG A 96 16.39 -17.43 -26.27
N GLU A 97 15.71 -18.33 -26.98
CA GLU A 97 14.62 -17.95 -27.91
C GLU A 97 13.42 -17.32 -27.18
N ILE A 98 12.98 -17.93 -26.08
CA ILE A 98 11.82 -17.41 -25.33
C ILE A 98 12.16 -16.09 -24.66
N VAL A 99 13.32 -15.99 -24.01
CA VAL A 99 13.78 -14.74 -23.35
C VAL A 99 13.96 -13.62 -24.38
N GLY A 100 14.56 -13.91 -25.54
CA GLY A 100 14.73 -12.92 -26.61
C GLY A 100 13.42 -12.42 -27.25
N LYS A 101 12.29 -13.08 -27.00
CA LYS A 101 10.94 -12.65 -27.44
C LYS A 101 10.16 -11.91 -26.36
N ASN A 102 10.74 -11.72 -25.18
CA ASN A 102 10.08 -11.08 -24.05
C ASN A 102 10.94 -9.92 -23.52
N LYS A 103 10.28 -8.91 -22.96
CA LYS A 103 10.94 -7.76 -22.33
C LYS A 103 11.53 -8.15 -20.98
N MET A 104 12.60 -7.47 -20.58
CA MET A 104 13.26 -7.71 -19.29
C MET A 104 12.30 -7.69 -18.10
N ASP A 105 11.46 -6.67 -17.96
CA ASP A 105 10.53 -6.54 -16.82
C ASP A 105 9.58 -7.74 -16.71
N PHE A 106 9.10 -8.24 -17.85
CA PHE A 106 8.25 -9.42 -17.89
C PHE A 106 9.01 -10.67 -17.45
N VAL A 107 10.26 -10.84 -17.89
CA VAL A 107 11.10 -11.99 -17.50
C VAL A 107 11.47 -11.94 -16.00
N LEU A 108 11.70 -10.74 -15.45
CA LEU A 108 12.11 -10.57 -14.05
C LEU A 108 10.96 -10.76 -13.06
N TYR A 109 9.78 -10.18 -13.31
CA TYR A 109 8.74 -10.04 -12.27
C TYR A 109 7.47 -10.86 -12.52
N GLU A 110 6.96 -10.91 -13.74
CA GLU A 110 5.60 -11.40 -14.01
C GLU A 110 5.60 -12.79 -14.68
N GLY A 111 6.37 -12.94 -15.74
CA GLY A 111 6.25 -14.01 -16.73
C GLY A 111 6.97 -15.31 -16.42
N ARG A 112 7.53 -15.51 -15.22
CA ARG A 112 8.38 -16.67 -14.91
C ARG A 112 7.70 -18.00 -15.18
N ALA A 113 6.44 -18.15 -14.73
CA ALA A 113 5.67 -19.37 -14.94
C ALA A 113 5.35 -19.61 -16.42
N ASP A 114 4.96 -18.55 -17.13
CA ASP A 114 4.62 -18.60 -18.56
C ASP A 114 5.83 -18.94 -19.42
N ILE A 115 7.00 -18.35 -19.11
CA ILE A 115 8.27 -18.65 -19.76
C ILE A 115 8.65 -20.11 -19.53
N ALA A 116 8.55 -20.61 -18.30
CA ALA A 116 8.84 -22.01 -17.98
C ALA A 116 7.94 -22.97 -18.78
N ALA A 117 6.64 -22.66 -18.87
CA ALA A 117 5.67 -23.46 -19.60
C ALA A 117 5.95 -23.48 -21.10
N ARG A 118 6.21 -22.31 -21.71
CA ARG A 118 6.55 -22.20 -23.13
C ARG A 118 7.89 -22.86 -23.45
N ALA A 119 8.89 -22.67 -22.61
CA ALA A 119 10.20 -23.29 -22.76
C ALA A 119 10.10 -24.82 -22.66
N LYS A 120 9.29 -25.36 -21.75
CA LYS A 120 9.02 -26.80 -21.66
C LYS A 120 8.50 -27.36 -22.99
N VAL A 121 7.51 -26.69 -23.59
CA VAL A 121 6.92 -27.12 -24.87
C VAL A 121 7.95 -27.05 -26.00
N LEU A 122 8.69 -25.94 -26.10
CA LEU A 122 9.69 -25.75 -27.14
C LEU A 122 10.84 -26.75 -27.03
N MET A 123 11.37 -26.96 -25.82
CA MET A 123 12.42 -27.95 -25.59
C MET A 123 11.94 -29.36 -25.93
N GLN A 124 10.71 -29.74 -25.57
CA GLN A 124 10.17 -31.05 -25.92
C GLN A 124 10.10 -31.23 -27.45
N GLN A 125 9.63 -30.21 -28.18
CA GLN A 125 9.58 -30.24 -29.65
C GLN A 125 10.97 -30.43 -30.29
N ILE A 126 12.01 -29.82 -29.73
CA ILE A 126 13.38 -29.96 -30.23
C ILE A 126 13.95 -31.34 -29.87
N LEU A 127 13.74 -31.83 -28.65
CA LEU A 127 14.18 -33.17 -28.22
C LEU A 127 13.50 -34.29 -29.01
N ASP A 128 12.19 -34.16 -29.26
CA ASP A 128 11.43 -35.10 -30.09
C ASP A 128 11.96 -35.12 -31.54
N ARG A 129 12.36 -33.97 -32.08
CA ARG A 129 12.97 -33.87 -33.42
C ARG A 129 14.31 -34.62 -33.48
N TYR A 130 15.10 -34.54 -32.42
CA TYR A 130 16.38 -35.24 -32.33
C TYR A 130 16.25 -36.70 -31.89
N LYS A 131 15.03 -37.17 -31.58
CA LYS A 131 14.75 -38.55 -31.13
C LYS A 131 15.67 -38.97 -30.00
N THR A 132 15.78 -38.13 -28.97
CA THR A 132 16.63 -38.40 -27.81
C THR A 132 16.00 -39.36 -26.82
N GLY A 133 14.72 -39.74 -26.99
CA GLY A 133 13.99 -40.57 -26.03
C GLY A 133 13.76 -39.91 -24.67
N ILE A 134 13.84 -38.57 -24.58
CA ILE A 134 13.71 -37.80 -23.33
C ILE A 134 12.35 -37.08 -23.27
N SER A 135 11.74 -37.10 -22.08
CA SER A 135 10.53 -36.33 -21.78
C SER A 135 10.80 -35.33 -20.67
N ILE A 136 10.47 -34.06 -20.91
CA ILE A 136 10.69 -32.99 -19.93
C ILE A 136 9.54 -32.98 -18.93
N SER A 137 9.88 -33.20 -17.66
CA SER A 137 8.92 -33.15 -16.56
C SER A 137 8.60 -31.72 -16.17
N GLN A 138 9.63 -30.93 -15.86
CA GLN A 138 9.46 -29.57 -15.35
C GLN A 138 10.67 -28.68 -15.68
N VAL A 139 10.39 -27.40 -15.89
CA VAL A 139 11.41 -26.35 -16.03
C VAL A 139 11.21 -25.39 -14.88
N THR A 140 12.29 -25.10 -14.15
CA THR A 140 12.25 -24.22 -12.98
C THR A 140 13.26 -23.10 -13.16
N LEU A 141 12.78 -21.85 -13.18
CA LEU A 141 13.65 -20.69 -13.14
C LEU A 141 13.99 -20.40 -11.68
N GLN A 142 15.28 -20.41 -11.34
CA GLN A 142 15.74 -20.26 -9.96
C GLN A 142 16.09 -18.81 -9.65
N ASN A 143 17.04 -18.25 -10.41
CA ASN A 143 17.52 -16.88 -10.20
C ASN A 143 17.49 -16.11 -11.52
N ILE A 144 16.93 -14.91 -11.51
CA ILE A 144 16.85 -14.03 -12.68
C ILE A 144 17.16 -12.63 -12.19
N GLN A 145 18.30 -12.10 -12.59
CA GLN A 145 18.80 -10.81 -12.11
C GLN A 145 19.53 -10.07 -13.24
N PRO A 146 19.58 -8.72 -13.18
CA PRO A 146 20.53 -7.97 -13.98
C PRO A 146 21.97 -8.37 -13.67
N PRO A 147 22.91 -8.21 -14.61
CA PRO A 147 24.33 -8.46 -14.37
C PRO A 147 24.85 -7.63 -13.19
N GLU A 148 25.74 -8.21 -12.39
CA GLU A 148 26.29 -7.58 -11.18
C GLU A 148 26.94 -6.23 -11.46
N GLN A 149 27.49 -6.04 -12.66
CA GLN A 149 28.13 -4.79 -13.09
C GLN A 149 27.17 -3.60 -13.17
N VAL A 150 25.88 -3.84 -13.43
CA VAL A 150 24.85 -2.81 -13.63
C VAL A 150 23.76 -2.80 -12.56
N GLN A 151 23.81 -3.75 -11.63
CA GLN A 151 22.80 -3.92 -10.59
C GLN A 151 22.63 -2.65 -9.74
N ALA A 152 23.73 -2.02 -9.31
CA ALA A 152 23.67 -0.80 -8.51
C ALA A 152 23.00 0.37 -9.24
N ALA A 153 23.24 0.51 -10.54
CA ALA A 153 22.62 1.56 -11.36
C ALA A 153 21.13 1.28 -11.59
N PHE A 154 20.76 0.00 -11.75
CA PHE A 154 19.37 -0.42 -11.89
C PHE A 154 18.57 -0.17 -10.62
N ASP A 155 19.12 -0.56 -9.47
CA ASP A 155 18.49 -0.34 -8.16
C ASP A 155 18.27 1.16 -7.90
N ASP A 156 19.23 2.01 -8.30
CA ASP A 156 19.10 3.47 -8.20
C ASP A 156 18.01 4.01 -9.13
N ALA A 157 17.93 3.53 -10.38
CA ALA A 157 16.88 3.93 -11.32
C ALA A 157 15.48 3.54 -10.83
N VAL A 158 15.32 2.33 -10.29
CA VAL A 158 14.06 1.86 -9.70
C VAL A 158 13.68 2.71 -8.49
N LYS A 159 14.64 2.99 -7.60
CA LYS A 159 14.43 3.85 -6.44
C LYS A 159 14.02 5.26 -6.85
N ALA A 160 14.70 5.86 -7.83
CA ALA A 160 14.35 7.17 -8.36
C ALA A 160 12.95 7.18 -8.98
N GLY A 161 12.56 6.10 -9.68
CA GLY A 161 11.21 5.93 -10.24
C GLY A 161 10.14 5.88 -9.14
N GLN A 162 10.41 5.14 -8.06
CA GLN A 162 9.52 5.06 -6.89
C GLN A 162 9.42 6.41 -6.17
N ASP A 163 10.54 7.11 -5.98
CA ASP A 163 10.56 8.44 -5.38
C ASP A 163 9.78 9.45 -6.22
N ARG A 164 9.90 9.39 -7.55
CA ARG A 164 9.10 10.24 -8.46
C ARG A 164 7.61 9.99 -8.27
N GLU A 165 7.18 8.73 -8.20
CA GLU A 165 5.77 8.40 -8.03
C GLU A 165 5.25 8.78 -6.65
N ARG A 166 6.07 8.57 -5.60
CA ARG A 166 5.77 9.01 -4.23
C ARG A 166 5.58 10.52 -4.17
N LEU A 167 6.52 11.30 -4.70
CA LEU A 167 6.44 12.77 -4.71
C LEU A 167 5.22 13.28 -5.48
N LYS A 168 4.86 12.63 -6.58
CA LYS A 168 3.66 12.97 -7.34
C LYS A 168 2.39 12.72 -6.49
N ASN A 169 2.29 11.55 -5.85
CA ASN A 169 1.16 11.22 -4.99
C ASN A 169 1.07 12.15 -3.77
N GLU A 170 2.20 12.52 -3.16
CA GLU A 170 2.25 13.50 -2.06
C GLU A 170 1.80 14.89 -2.52
N ALA A 171 2.22 15.34 -3.71
CA ALA A 171 1.80 16.62 -4.27
C ALA A 171 0.29 16.63 -4.59
N GLU A 172 -0.23 15.55 -5.16
CA GLU A 172 -1.67 15.39 -5.42
C GLU A 172 -2.46 15.37 -4.10
N ALA A 173 -2.01 14.63 -3.09
CA ALA A 173 -2.62 14.62 -1.77
C ALA A 173 -2.62 16.01 -1.11
N TYR A 174 -1.52 16.75 -1.20
CA TYR A 174 -1.42 18.11 -0.68
C TYR A 174 -2.39 19.07 -1.39
N SER A 175 -2.47 19.01 -2.72
CA SER A 175 -3.44 19.80 -3.50
C SER A 175 -4.88 19.46 -3.11
N ASN A 176 -5.17 18.16 -2.97
CA ASN A 176 -6.50 17.66 -2.61
C ASN A 176 -6.89 17.99 -1.15
N ASP A 177 -5.95 18.29 -0.26
CA ASP A 177 -6.24 18.79 1.10
C ASP A 177 -6.39 20.31 1.13
N VAL A 178 -5.44 21.05 0.56
CA VAL A 178 -5.38 22.51 0.68
C VAL A 178 -6.51 23.20 -0.07
N VAL A 179 -6.82 22.76 -1.30
CA VAL A 179 -7.83 23.44 -2.13
C VAL A 179 -9.23 23.34 -1.51
N PRO A 180 -9.73 22.15 -1.10
CA PRO A 180 -11.03 22.05 -0.44
C PRO A 180 -11.07 22.76 0.91
N ARG A 181 -10.00 22.69 1.70
CA ARG A 181 -9.92 23.37 2.99
C ARG A 181 -10.01 24.89 2.82
N ALA A 182 -9.27 25.46 1.87
CA ALA A 182 -9.32 26.87 1.56
C ALA A 182 -10.70 27.30 1.05
N ARG A 183 -11.34 26.51 0.18
CA ARG A 183 -12.71 26.74 -0.28
C ARG A 183 -13.72 26.69 0.87
N GLY A 184 -13.60 25.71 1.77
CA GLY A 184 -14.45 25.58 2.95
C GLY A 184 -14.33 26.77 3.90
N LEU A 185 -13.09 27.25 4.14
CA LEU A 185 -12.84 28.45 4.93
C LEU A 185 -13.43 29.71 4.27
N ALA A 186 -13.27 29.86 2.95
CA ALA A 186 -13.82 30.99 2.21
C ALA A 186 -15.36 30.99 2.26
N SER A 187 -16.00 29.84 2.05
CA SER A 187 -17.45 29.71 2.17
C SER A 187 -17.93 30.01 3.58
N ARG A 188 -17.27 29.46 4.62
CA ARG A 188 -17.61 29.74 6.02
C ARG A 188 -17.54 31.23 6.33
N LEU A 189 -16.46 31.90 5.93
CA LEU A 189 -16.30 33.33 6.18
C LEU A 189 -17.39 34.17 5.49
N LYS A 190 -17.79 33.75 4.28
CA LYS A 190 -18.88 34.39 3.55
C LYS A 190 -20.22 34.23 4.26
N GLU A 191 -20.55 33.01 4.71
CA GLU A 191 -21.77 32.73 5.47
C GLU A 191 -21.80 33.46 6.82
N GLU A 192 -20.66 33.53 7.52
CA GLU A 192 -20.53 34.31 8.76
C GLU A 192 -20.77 35.81 8.52
N ALA A 193 -20.23 36.36 7.44
CA ALA A 193 -20.45 37.75 7.06
C ALA A 193 -21.91 38.03 6.66
N GLU A 194 -22.54 37.12 5.91
CA GLU A 194 -23.96 37.22 5.55
C GLU A 194 -24.86 37.10 6.79
N GLY A 195 -24.57 36.16 7.69
CA GLY A 195 -25.26 36.01 8.97
C GLY A 195 -25.13 37.25 9.85
N TYR A 196 -23.94 37.86 9.94
CA TYR A 196 -23.73 39.12 10.66
C TYR A 196 -24.50 40.28 10.02
N LYS A 197 -24.48 40.41 8.70
CA LYS A 197 -25.27 41.43 8.00
C LYS A 197 -26.77 41.28 8.29
N LEU A 198 -27.30 40.05 8.19
CA LEU A 198 -28.70 39.77 8.46
C LEU A 198 -29.07 40.03 9.92
N SER A 199 -28.20 39.69 10.88
CA SER A 199 -28.46 39.97 12.29
C SER A 199 -28.50 41.46 12.58
N VAL A 200 -27.61 42.26 11.98
CA VAL A 200 -27.63 43.72 12.10
C VAL A 200 -28.92 44.32 11.52
N ILE A 201 -29.34 43.87 10.33
CA ILE A 201 -30.60 44.34 9.71
C ILE A 201 -31.79 43.95 10.58
N ALA A 202 -31.89 42.69 11.00
CA ALA A 202 -32.99 42.20 11.82
C ALA A 202 -33.07 42.90 13.18
N ASN A 203 -31.93 43.18 13.82
CA ASN A 203 -31.88 43.95 15.06
C ASN A 203 -32.36 45.39 14.83
N ALA A 204 -31.91 46.06 13.77
CA ALA A 204 -32.33 47.41 13.44
C ALA A 204 -33.83 47.50 13.11
N GLU A 205 -34.37 46.54 12.35
CA GLU A 205 -35.80 46.44 12.06
C GLU A 205 -36.62 46.15 13.31
N GLY A 206 -36.13 45.26 14.18
CA GLY A 206 -36.74 44.94 15.46
C GLY A 206 -36.80 46.15 16.40
N GLU A 207 -35.71 46.91 16.50
CA GLU A 207 -35.64 48.16 17.26
C GLU A 207 -36.56 49.24 16.68
N ALA A 208 -36.59 49.41 15.36
CA ALA A 208 -37.48 50.36 14.70
C ALA A 208 -38.96 50.01 14.91
N SER A 209 -39.32 48.73 14.78
CA SER A 209 -40.67 48.23 15.04
C SER A 209 -41.08 48.46 16.50
N ARG A 210 -40.19 48.12 17.45
CA ARG A 210 -40.38 48.40 18.87
C ARG A 210 -40.58 49.90 19.12
N PHE A 211 -39.76 50.75 18.52
CA PHE A 211 -39.89 52.21 18.66
C PHE A 211 -41.24 52.71 18.12
N ALA A 212 -41.67 52.25 16.95
CA ALA A 212 -42.95 52.63 16.35
C ALA A 212 -44.15 52.25 17.24
N GLN A 213 -44.16 51.03 17.80
CA GLN A 213 -45.19 50.57 18.73
C GLN A 213 -45.23 51.43 20.00
N ILE A 214 -44.07 51.73 20.57
CA ILE A 214 -43.93 52.59 21.73
C ILE A 214 -44.41 54.02 21.44
N PHE A 215 -44.05 54.56 20.28
CA PHE A 215 -44.42 55.93 19.89
C PHE A 215 -45.94 56.07 19.73
N ALA A 216 -46.61 55.07 19.16
CA ALA A 216 -48.07 55.05 19.05
C ALA A 216 -48.76 55.11 20.42
N GLU A 217 -48.27 54.35 21.41
CA GLU A 217 -48.81 54.39 22.79
C GLU A 217 -48.44 55.69 23.53
N TYR A 218 -47.25 56.24 23.28
CA TYR A 218 -46.84 57.53 23.82
C TYR A 218 -47.75 58.68 23.37
N GLN A 219 -48.21 58.67 22.11
CA GLN A 219 -49.18 59.66 21.61
C GLN A 219 -50.52 59.61 22.35
N LYS A 220 -50.99 58.41 22.74
CA LYS A 220 -52.26 58.25 23.47
C LYS A 220 -52.16 58.75 24.91
N ALA A 221 -51.05 58.45 25.59
CA ALA A 221 -50.86 58.80 27.00
C ALA A 221 -49.38 59.11 27.34
N PRO A 222 -48.93 60.37 27.19
CA PRO A 222 -47.51 60.71 27.25
C PRO A 222 -46.90 60.61 28.66
N GLN A 223 -47.65 60.96 29.71
CA GLN A 223 -47.13 61.01 31.09
C GLN A 223 -46.88 59.60 31.66
N VAL A 224 -47.82 58.67 31.47
CA VAL A 224 -47.71 57.30 31.99
C VAL A 224 -46.62 56.49 31.28
N THR A 225 -46.47 56.69 29.96
CA THR A 225 -45.48 55.97 29.15
C THR A 225 -44.05 56.40 29.49
N ARG A 226 -43.81 57.70 29.74
CA ARG A 226 -42.52 58.19 30.24
C ARG A 226 -42.17 57.66 31.61
N GLN A 227 -43.11 57.72 32.55
CA GLN A 227 -42.90 57.22 33.91
C GLN A 227 -42.58 55.72 33.89
N ARG A 228 -43.30 54.94 33.07
CA ARG A 228 -43.05 53.50 32.90
C ARG A 228 -41.66 53.22 32.32
N MET A 229 -41.26 53.89 31.23
CA MET A 229 -39.90 53.72 30.70
C MET A 229 -38.82 54.06 31.71
N TYR A 230 -39.00 55.14 32.47
CA TYR A 230 -38.06 55.53 33.51
C TYR A 230 -37.95 54.45 34.60
N LEU A 231 -39.08 53.91 35.06
CA LEU A 231 -39.06 52.83 36.05
C LEU A 231 -38.48 51.53 35.50
N ASP A 232 -38.79 51.14 34.24
CA ASP A 232 -38.25 49.93 33.60
C ASP A 232 -36.73 50.04 33.37
N THR A 233 -36.26 51.21 32.93
CA THR A 233 -34.82 51.48 32.77
C THR A 233 -34.10 51.53 34.12
N MET A 234 -34.66 52.23 35.11
CA MET A 234 -34.13 52.23 36.48
C MET A 234 -34.13 50.83 37.07
N GLN A 235 -35.17 50.03 36.86
CA GLN A 235 -35.21 48.64 37.31
C GLN A 235 -34.08 47.82 36.67
N THR A 236 -33.86 47.96 35.36
CA THR A 236 -32.79 47.25 34.64
C THR A 236 -31.40 47.66 35.13
N VAL A 237 -31.18 48.97 35.28
CA VAL A 237 -29.90 49.52 35.77
C VAL A 237 -29.67 49.14 37.24
N MET A 238 -30.67 49.27 38.10
CA MET A 238 -30.57 48.92 39.53
C MET A 238 -30.44 47.41 39.76
N ASN A 239 -30.98 46.57 38.86
CA ASN A 239 -30.78 45.13 38.89
C ASN A 239 -29.35 44.74 38.48
N ASN A 240 -28.79 45.43 37.48
CA ASN A 240 -27.42 45.19 37.02
C ASN A 240 -26.35 45.92 37.87
N THR A 241 -26.76 46.74 38.83
CA THR A 241 -25.86 47.45 39.75
C THR A 241 -25.83 46.73 41.10
N SER A 242 -24.63 46.41 41.59
CA SER A 242 -24.48 45.79 42.91
C SER A 242 -24.78 46.79 44.04
N LYS A 243 -25.80 46.50 44.86
CA LYS A 243 -26.17 47.34 46.02
C LYS A 243 -25.44 46.86 47.28
N VAL A 244 -24.63 47.72 47.88
CA VAL A 244 -23.98 47.49 49.18
C VAL A 244 -24.68 48.36 50.23
N LEU A 245 -25.25 47.73 51.26
CA LEU A 245 -25.92 48.40 52.37
C LEU A 245 -24.97 48.45 53.57
N VAL A 246 -24.73 49.65 54.10
CA VAL A 246 -23.93 49.87 55.31
C VAL A 246 -24.88 50.34 56.42
N ASP A 247 -25.13 49.50 57.42
CA ASP A 247 -25.92 49.86 58.60
C ASP A 247 -24.97 50.40 59.69
N GLN A 248 -25.11 51.68 60.04
CA GLN A 248 -24.34 52.32 61.11
C GLN A 248 -25.27 52.82 62.21
N LYS A 249 -25.39 52.03 63.28
CA LYS A 249 -25.83 52.47 64.60
C LYS A 249 -24.81 52.01 65.65
N GLY A 250 -23.69 52.71 65.71
CA GLY A 250 -22.60 52.45 66.66
C GLY A 250 -21.27 52.26 65.93
N GLY A 251 -20.36 53.22 66.10
CA GLY A 251 -19.19 53.40 65.24
C GLY A 251 -18.21 52.23 65.27
N ASN A 252 -18.22 51.41 64.21
CA ASN A 252 -17.00 50.89 63.58
C ASN A 252 -17.32 50.47 62.13
N SER A 253 -16.83 51.24 61.15
CA SER A 253 -17.08 51.02 59.72
C SER A 253 -16.21 49.90 59.17
N LEU A 254 -16.63 48.64 59.30
CA LEU A 254 -16.07 47.56 58.48
C LEU A 254 -16.66 47.69 57.06
N LEU A 255 -15.89 48.32 56.18
CA LEU A 255 -16.16 48.36 54.75
C LEU A 255 -16.09 46.93 54.20
N TYR A 256 -17.22 46.21 54.17
CA TYR A 256 -17.31 44.92 53.51
C TYR A 256 -17.31 45.15 52.01
N LEU A 257 -16.13 45.07 51.41
CA LEU A 257 -15.94 45.05 49.97
C LEU A 257 -16.06 43.57 49.51
N PRO A 258 -17.17 43.15 48.87
CA PRO A 258 -17.31 41.77 48.41
C PRO A 258 -16.39 41.55 47.20
N LEU A 259 -15.14 41.16 47.45
CA LEU A 259 -14.15 40.82 46.42
C LEU A 259 -14.63 39.67 45.51
N ASP A 260 -15.47 38.80 46.05
CA ASP A 260 -16.03 37.63 45.35
C ASP A 260 -16.94 38.02 44.16
N LYS A 261 -17.70 39.12 44.30
CA LYS A 261 -18.56 39.63 43.22
C LYS A 261 -17.79 40.47 42.19
N LEU A 262 -16.70 41.13 42.60
CA LEU A 262 -15.80 41.80 41.66
C LEU A 262 -15.03 40.78 40.81
N GLN A 263 -14.63 39.63 41.39
CA GLN A 263 -14.03 38.55 40.61
C GLN A 263 -15.00 37.96 39.58
N GLN A 264 -16.29 37.78 39.90
CA GLN A 264 -17.31 37.32 38.93
C GLN A 264 -17.59 38.30 37.79
N ILE A 265 -17.56 39.62 38.05
CA ILE A 265 -17.73 40.64 37.01
C ILE A 265 -16.48 40.73 36.11
N VAL A 266 -15.28 40.55 36.68
CA VAL A 266 -14.02 40.52 35.91
C VAL A 266 -13.84 39.19 35.14
N SER A 267 -14.52 38.12 35.56
CA SER A 267 -14.49 36.80 34.88
C SER A 267 -15.70 36.52 33.98
N GLN A 268 -16.58 37.50 33.76
CA GLN A 268 -17.50 37.51 32.61
C GLN A 268 -16.74 38.10 31.40
N PRO A 269 -16.36 37.28 30.41
CA PRO A 269 -15.84 37.80 29.16
C PRO A 269 -16.98 38.52 28.44
N TYR A 270 -16.64 39.64 27.81
CA TYR A 270 -17.41 40.22 26.72
C TYR A 270 -17.76 39.11 25.69
N SER A 271 -18.97 38.57 25.76
CA SER A 271 -19.57 37.78 24.67
C SER A 271 -20.10 38.76 23.63
N GLY A 272 -19.18 39.30 22.84
CA GLY A 272 -19.47 40.35 21.86
C GLY A 272 -18.29 40.72 20.96
N ALA A 273 -17.44 39.75 20.61
CA ALA A 273 -16.54 39.84 19.46
C ALA A 273 -16.30 38.40 18.94
N PRO A 274 -16.33 38.15 17.63
CA PRO A 274 -16.16 36.82 17.09
C PRO A 274 -14.75 36.29 17.37
N GLU A 275 -14.67 35.17 18.10
CA GLU A 275 -13.48 34.34 18.18
C GLU A 275 -13.09 33.87 16.78
N VAL A 276 -11.98 34.41 16.27
CA VAL A 276 -11.12 33.65 15.36
C VAL A 276 -10.65 32.41 16.11
N LEU A 277 -11.20 31.27 15.73
CA LEU A 277 -10.77 29.93 16.14
C LEU A 277 -9.28 29.73 15.81
N SER A 278 -8.39 30.02 16.75
CA SER A 278 -7.08 29.36 16.82
C SER A 278 -7.28 27.98 17.43
N GLN A 279 -7.65 27.01 16.58
CA GLN A 279 -7.52 25.60 16.92
C GLN A 279 -6.04 25.20 16.81
N GLN A 280 -5.41 25.06 17.97
CA GLN A 280 -4.32 24.12 18.15
C GLN A 280 -4.86 22.72 17.78
N PRO A 281 -4.18 21.89 16.96
CA PRO A 281 -4.63 20.54 16.70
C PRO A 281 -4.64 19.72 17.99
N ALA A 282 -5.82 19.30 18.42
CA ALA A 282 -5.95 18.29 19.46
C ALA A 282 -5.42 16.95 18.92
N ALA A 283 -4.55 16.31 19.70
CA ALA A 283 -4.21 14.92 19.50
C ALA A 283 -5.49 14.06 19.61
N PRO A 284 -5.68 13.06 18.74
CA PRO A 284 -6.85 12.20 18.81
C PRO A 284 -6.83 11.36 20.09
N ALA A 285 -7.93 11.42 20.85
CA ALA A 285 -8.20 10.48 21.94
C ALA A 285 -8.41 9.06 21.36
N PRO A 286 -7.94 8.01 22.05
CA PRO A 286 -8.05 6.63 21.56
C PRO A 286 -9.51 6.13 21.58
N ALA A 287 -9.91 5.50 20.48
CA ALA A 287 -11.21 4.85 20.33
C ALA A 287 -11.43 3.70 21.34
N PRO A 288 -12.70 3.39 21.71
CA PRO A 288 -13.00 2.24 22.54
C PRO A 288 -12.65 0.95 21.77
N VAL A 289 -11.70 0.20 22.32
CA VAL A 289 -11.25 -1.08 21.78
C VAL A 289 -12.23 -2.18 22.15
N ASP A 290 -12.91 -2.72 21.14
CA ASP A 290 -13.68 -3.96 21.24
C ASP A 290 -12.80 -5.10 21.76
N ALA A 291 -13.14 -5.63 22.93
CA ALA A 291 -12.36 -6.67 23.61
C ALA A 291 -12.45 -8.06 22.96
N ARG A 292 -13.24 -8.22 21.87
CA ARG A 292 -13.47 -9.52 21.22
C ARG A 292 -12.52 -9.83 20.05
N SER A 293 -11.75 -8.85 19.57
CA SER A 293 -10.83 -9.03 18.45
C SER A 293 -9.37 -9.28 18.87
N ARG A 294 -9.01 -9.04 20.14
CA ARG A 294 -7.64 -9.27 20.65
C ARG A 294 -7.30 -10.74 20.92
N ASP A 295 -8.29 -11.59 21.24
CA ASP A 295 -8.03 -13.01 21.50
C ASP A 295 -7.87 -13.85 20.22
N ALA A 296 -8.46 -13.41 19.10
CA ALA A 296 -8.34 -14.12 17.82
C ALA A 296 -6.96 -13.97 17.14
N LEU A 297 -6.17 -12.98 17.55
CA LEU A 297 -4.83 -12.72 17.01
C LEU A 297 -3.72 -13.38 17.84
N ARG A 298 -3.99 -13.76 19.09
CA ARG A 298 -3.01 -14.43 19.97
C ARG A 298 -2.99 -15.95 19.84
N SER A 299 -4.03 -16.55 19.29
CA SER A 299 -4.10 -18.00 19.09
C SER A 299 -3.45 -18.49 17.79
N ARG A 300 -3.14 -17.60 16.84
CA ARG A 300 -2.53 -17.99 15.55
C ARG A 300 -1.00 -17.91 15.50
N ASP A 301 -0.36 -17.24 16.46
CA ASP A 301 1.11 -17.10 16.53
C ASP A 301 1.80 -18.17 17.40
N ARG A 302 1.07 -19.21 17.84
CA ARG A 302 1.63 -20.29 18.68
C ARG A 302 1.65 -21.67 18.04
N GLU A 303 1.15 -21.81 16.82
CA GLU A 303 1.19 -23.04 16.04
C GLU A 303 1.77 -22.75 14.67
N ASP A 304 3.07 -22.43 14.62
CA ASP A 304 3.94 -22.86 13.52
C ASP A 304 5.38 -22.40 13.79
N ARG A 305 6.17 -23.27 14.43
CA ARG A 305 7.29 -23.91 13.75
C ARG A 305 8.03 -24.93 14.65
N PRO A 306 8.68 -25.93 14.03
CA PRO A 306 9.20 -27.16 14.65
C PRO A 306 10.50 -26.98 15.45
#